data_AF-A0A3D5TKB6-F1
#
_entry.id   AF-A0A3D5TKB6-F1
#
_cell.length_a   1.000
_cell.length_b   1.000
_cell.length_c   1.000
_cell.angle_alpha   90.00
_cell.angle_beta   90.00
_cell.angle_gamma   90.00
#
_symmetry.space_group_name_H-M   'P 1'
#
loop_
_entity.id
_entity.type
_entity.pdbx_description
1 polymer ?
#
loop_
_entity_poly.entity_id
_entity_poly.type
_entity_poly.pdbx_seq_one_letter_code
_entity_poly.pdbx_strand_id
1 'polypeptide(L)' 'MNRNEFIARLKENEIPPEIVSFDSSTNDGYNIRKNQLCWEVFSRERGKEYGCIGFPSESNALQYLYEKLYNIYVK' A
#
# COMPACT_ATOMS: atom_id res chain seq x y z
N MET A 1 6.04 2.87 -10.94
CA MET A 1 5.78 1.48 -10.54
C MET A 1 4.36 1.09 -10.95
N ASN A 2 4.17 -0.11 -11.50
CA ASN A 2 2.82 -0.67 -11.70
C ASN A 2 2.52 -1.76 -10.65
N ARG A 3 1.28 -2.25 -10.59
CA ARG A 3 0.85 -3.24 -9.59
C ARG A 3 1.64 -4.55 -9.63
N ASN A 4 1.96 -5.05 -10.82
CA ASN A 4 2.71 -6.30 -10.97
C ASN A 4 4.15 -6.14 -10.50
N GLU A 5 4.78 -5.02 -10.87
CA GLU A 5 6.13 -4.64 -10.40
C GLU A 5 6.15 -4.48 -8.87
N PHE A 6 5.13 -3.84 -8.30
CA PHE A 6 4.97 -3.71 -6.85
C PHE A 6 4.93 -5.07 -6.15
N ILE A 7 4.04 -5.96 -6.59
CA ILE A 7 3.90 -7.30 -5.99
C ILE A 7 5.18 -8.12 -6.17
N ALA A 8 5.84 -8.04 -7.32
CA ALA A 8 7.11 -8.72 -7.58
C ALA A 8 8.18 -8.26 -6.58
N ARG A 9 8.34 -6.94 -6.40
CA ARG A 9 9.32 -6.40 -5.45
C ARG A 9 9.02 -6.74 -4.00
N LEU A 10 7.75 -6.81 -3.59
CA LEU A 10 7.40 -7.28 -2.24
C LEU A 10 7.89 -8.71 -2.01
N LYS A 11 7.59 -9.61 -2.97
CA LYS A 11 8.01 -11.02 -2.89
C LYS A 11 9.53 -11.19 -2.91
N GLU A 12 10.23 -10.44 -3.76
CA GLU A 12 11.70 -10.44 -3.83
C GLU A 12 12.37 -10.07 -2.50
N ASN A 13 11.70 -9.28 -1.67
CA ASN A 13 12.20 -8.84 -0.37
C ASN A 13 11.50 -9.55 0.81
N GLU A 14 10.86 -10.69 0.56
CA GLU A 14 10.17 -11.51 1.59
C GLU A 14 9.07 -10.77 2.37
N ILE A 15 8.53 -9.69 1.79
CA ILE A 15 7.39 -8.96 2.35
C ILE A 15 6.10 -9.64 1.87
N PRO A 16 5.23 -10.16 2.77
CA PRO A 16 4.00 -10.83 2.35
C PRO A 16 3.06 -9.86 1.62
N PRO A 17 2.74 -10.06 0.33
CA PRO A 17 1.87 -9.15 -0.41
C PRO A 17 0.45 -9.04 0.18
N GLU A 18 0.03 -10.05 0.95
CA GLU A 18 -1.29 -10.15 1.57
C GLU A 18 -1.54 -9.08 2.64
N ILE A 19 -0.48 -8.42 3.14
CA ILE A 19 -0.62 -7.27 4.05
C ILE A 19 -1.14 -6.02 3.32
N VAL A 20 -1.18 -6.02 1.99
CA VAL A 20 -1.64 -4.91 1.16
C VAL A 20 -2.98 -5.24 0.49
N SER A 21 -3.99 -4.43 0.74
CA SER A 21 -5.29 -4.50 0.09
C SER A 21 -5.46 -3.40 -0.95
N PHE A 22 -5.88 -3.79 -2.16
CA PHE A 22 -6.17 -2.88 -3.28
C PHE A 22 -7.66 -2.54 -3.42
N ASP A 23 -8.51 -3.25 -2.69
CA ASP A 23 -9.97 -3.14 -2.69
C ASP A 23 -10.52 -2.65 -1.35
N SER A 24 -9.64 -2.35 -0.39
CA SER A 24 -10.00 -1.95 0.97
C SER A 24 -10.87 -2.97 1.72
N SER A 25 -10.74 -4.26 1.39
CA SER A 25 -11.50 -5.35 2.01
C SER A 25 -10.94 -5.80 3.36
N THR A 26 -9.72 -5.40 3.72
CA THR A 26 -9.08 -5.83 4.97
C THR A 26 -9.37 -4.90 6.14
N ASN A 27 -9.51 -5.48 7.33
CA ASN A 27 -9.67 -4.75 8.59
C ASN A 27 -8.33 -4.38 9.25
N ASP A 28 -7.26 -5.05 8.84
CA ASP A 28 -5.91 -4.87 9.32
C ASP A 28 -4.93 -4.89 8.14
N GLY A 29 -3.95 -3.99 8.15
CA GLY A 29 -2.90 -3.90 7.13
C GLY A 29 -2.91 -2.60 6.33
N TYR A 30 -2.20 -2.61 5.22
CA TYR A 30 -2.02 -1.45 4.35
C TYR A 30 -3.01 -1.47 3.21
N ASN A 31 -3.52 -0.30 2.85
CA ASN A 31 -4.58 -0.17 1.87
C ASN A 31 -4.17 0.88 0.84
N ILE A 32 -4.51 0.59 -0.42
CA ILE A 32 -4.44 1.54 -1.52
C ILE A 32 -5.81 1.59 -2.19
N ARG A 33 -6.36 2.79 -2.38
CA ARG A 33 -7.63 2.97 -3.10
C ARG A 33 -7.60 4.19 -4.01
N LYS A 34 -8.41 4.16 -5.05
CA LYS A 34 -8.71 5.33 -5.87
C LYS A 34 -10.00 5.98 -5.38
N ASN A 35 -9.94 7.24 -4.98
CA ASN A 35 -11.14 8.05 -4.74
C ASN A 35 -11.41 8.95 -5.98
N GLN A 36 -12.36 9.88 -5.89
CA GLN A 36 -12.72 10.77 -7.01
C GLN A 36 -11.61 11.78 -7.40
N LEU A 37 -10.69 12.08 -6.49
CA LEU A 37 -9.71 13.16 -6.61
C LEU A 37 -8.27 12.65 -6.76
N CYS A 38 -7.92 11.55 -6.11
CA CYS A 38 -6.56 11.05 -5.96
C CYS A 38 -6.51 9.56 -5.63
N TRP A 39 -5.29 9.05 -5.58
CA TRP A 39 -4.96 7.74 -5.00
C TRP A 39 -4.58 7.91 -3.55
N GLU A 40 -5.12 7.09 -2.66
CA GLU A 40 -4.86 7.16 -1.24
C GLU A 40 -4.10 5.92 -0.77
N VAL A 41 -3.13 6.13 0.12
CA VAL A 41 -2.48 5.07 0.90
C VAL A 41 -2.79 5.32 2.38
N PHE A 42 -3.22 4.29 3.08
CA PHE A 42 -3.52 4.34 4.51
C PHE A 42 -3.33 2.97 5.16
N SER A 43 -3.21 2.93 6.49
CA SER A 43 -3.25 1.67 7.25
C SER A 43 -4.59 1.51 7.93
N ARG A 44 -4.98 0.26 8.16
CA ARG A 44 -6.10 -0.10 9.02
C ARG A 44 -5.63 -0.94 10.19
N GLU A 45 -6.19 -0.64 11.35
CA GLU A 45 -6.06 -1.48 12.55
C GLU A 45 -7.43 -1.59 13.21
N ARG A 46 -7.94 -2.82 13.36
CA ARG A 46 -9.27 -3.11 13.90
C ARG A 46 -10.38 -2.30 13.22
N GLY A 47 -10.28 -2.17 11.89
CA GLY A 47 -11.23 -1.45 11.04
C GLY A 47 -11.14 0.08 11.10
N LYS A 48 -10.22 0.66 11.87
CA LYS A 48 -9.98 2.11 11.90
C LYS A 48 -8.89 2.51 10.91
N GLU A 49 -9.15 3.55 10.12
CA GLU A 49 -8.19 4.10 9.15
C GLU A 49 -7.21 5.07 9.81
N TYR A 50 -5.93 4.98 9.45
CA TYR A 50 -4.86 5.84 9.95
C TYR A 50 -3.92 6.28 8.83
N GLY A 51 -3.35 7.48 8.98
CA GLY A 51 -2.26 7.95 8.11
C GLY A 51 -2.63 8.02 6.63
N CYS A 52 -3.84 8.48 6.31
CA CYS A 52 -4.30 8.62 4.93
C CYS A 52 -3.50 9.72 4.21
N ILE A 53 -2.83 9.35 3.12
CA ILE A 53 -2.02 10.23 2.28
C ILE A 53 -2.48 10.11 0.84
N GLY A 54 -2.73 11.26 0.20
CA GLY A 54 -3.18 11.37 -1.19
C GLY A 54 -2.03 11.56 -2.18
N PHE A 55 -2.18 10.95 -3.36
CA PHE A 55 -1.21 10.96 -4.46
C PHE A 55 -1.90 11.20 -5.80
N PRO A 56 -1.24 11.90 -6.75
CA PRO A 56 -1.84 12.21 -8.04
C PRO A 56 -1.96 10.99 -8.98
N SER A 57 -1.29 9.88 -8.70
CA SER A 57 -1.28 8.68 -9.55
C SER A 57 -1.11 7.39 -8.74
N GLU A 58 -1.56 6.27 -9.30
CA GLU A 58 -1.38 4.93 -8.71
C GLU A 58 0.11 4.63 -8.53
N SER A 59 0.92 4.96 -9.54
CA SER A 59 2.36 4.74 -9.50
C SER A 59 3.04 5.44 -8.33
N ASN A 60 2.64 6.68 -8.02
CA ASN A 60 3.22 7.43 -6.89
C ASN A 60 2.80 6.81 -5.55
N ALA A 61 1.54 6.42 -5.43
CA ALA A 61 1.02 5.73 -4.25
C ALA A 61 1.73 4.37 -4.01
N LEU A 62 1.91 3.57 -5.06
CA LEU A 62 2.61 2.28 -4.99
C LEU A 62 4.07 2.44 -4.62
N GLN A 63 4.77 3.42 -5.22
CA GLN A 63 6.16 3.71 -4.90
C GLN A 63 6.31 4.08 -3.42
N TYR A 64 5.47 5.00 -2.93
CA TYR A 64 5.47 5.41 -1.53
C TYR A 64 5.20 4.23 -0.58
N LEU A 65 4.18 3.42 -0.89
CA LEU A 65 3.83 2.28 -0.06
C LEU A 65 4.96 1.24 -0.03
N TYR A 66 5.59 0.96 -1.17
CA TYR A 66 6.72 0.03 -1.25
C TYR A 66 7.88 0.52 -0.38
N GLU A 67 8.27 1.77 -0.50
CA GLU A 67 9.36 2.36 0.32
C GLU A 67 9.03 2.29 1.81
N LYS A 68 7.77 2.56 2.18
CA LYS A 68 7.31 2.43 3.57
C LYS A 68 7.47 1.00 4.08
N LEU A 69 6.97 0.00 3.33
CA LEU A 69 7.05 -1.40 3.72
C LEU A 69 8.50 -1.90 3.77
N TYR A 70 9.31 -1.54 2.77
CA TYR A 70 10.72 -1.89 2.72
C TYR A 70 11.47 -1.41 3.98
N ASN A 71 11.22 -0.16 4.40
CA ASN A 71 11.83 0.39 5.61
C ASN A 71 11.36 -0.27 6.92
N ILE A 72 10.21 -0.96 6.93
CA ILE A 72 9.67 -1.64 8.10
C ILE A 72 10.16 -3.09 8.19
N TYR A 73 10.22 -3.79 7.07
CA TYR A 73 10.42 -5.24 7.03
C TYR A 73 11.84 -5.68 6.64
N VAL A 74 12.55 -4.87 5.87
CA VAL A 74 13.86 -5.27 5.29
C VAL A 74 15.02 -4.55 5.99
N LYS A 75 14.79 -3.31 6.38
CA LYS A 75 15.84 -2.42 6.89
C LYS A 75 16.09 -2.60 8.38
#